data_AF-A0A1I0CUX0-F1
#
_entry.id   AF-A0A1I0CUX0-F1
#
_cell.length_a   1.000
_cell.length_b   1.000
_cell.length_c   1.000
_cell.angle_alpha   90.00
_cell.angle_beta   90.00
_cell.angle_gamma   90.00
#
_symmetry.space_group_name_H-M   'P 1'
#
loop_
_entity.id
_entity.type
_entity.pdbx_description
1 polymer ?
#
loop_
_entity_poly.entity_id
_entity_poly.type
_entity_poly.pdbx_seq_one_letter_code
_entity_poly.pdbx_strand_id
1 'polypeptide(L)'
;MRHDDGRKLDHKTLEAIRVRAVQRVMDGESPEVVIKALGMSRARIYEWLAAYREGGFDALKAKQISGRPKKLSGAQIRELYTWITTFTP
;
A
#
# COMPACT_ATOMS: atom_id res chain seq x y z
N MET A 1 12.70 15.87 -4.05
CA MET A 1 12.04 14.57 -4.39
C MET A 1 11.85 14.53 -5.91
N ARG A 2 12.22 13.45 -6.61
CA ARG A 2 12.17 13.41 -8.08
C ARG A 2 10.73 13.43 -8.61
N HIS A 3 10.56 13.77 -9.88
CA HIS A 3 9.23 13.84 -10.52
C HIS A 3 8.57 12.46 -10.63
N ASP A 4 9.38 11.43 -10.84
CA ASP A 4 9.05 10.02 -11.01
C ASP A 4 9.12 9.19 -9.71
N ASP A 5 9.08 9.85 -8.55
CA ASP A 5 9.12 9.13 -7.27
C ASP A 5 7.80 8.37 -7.03
N GLY A 6 7.88 7.03 -7.11
CA GLY A 6 6.75 6.13 -6.90
C GLY A 6 6.05 6.30 -5.55
N ARG A 7 6.68 6.92 -4.54
CA ARG A 7 6.02 7.24 -3.26
C ARG A 7 4.89 8.27 -3.38
N LYS A 8 4.82 9.02 -4.49
CA LYS A 8 3.73 9.96 -4.77
C LYS A 8 2.51 9.28 -5.38
N LEU A 9 2.64 8.04 -5.84
CA LEU A 9 1.55 7.28 -6.43
C LEU A 9 0.62 6.77 -5.33
N ASP A 10 -0.67 6.74 -5.60
CA ASP A 10 -1.64 6.15 -4.69
C ASP A 10 -1.43 4.63 -4.57
N HIS A 11 -1.96 4.05 -3.50
CA HIS A 11 -1.78 2.62 -3.20
C HIS A 11 -2.34 1.69 -4.26
N LYS A 12 -3.43 2.08 -4.92
CA LYS A 12 -4.06 1.28 -5.99
C LYS A 12 -3.18 1.28 -7.22
N THR A 13 -2.59 2.42 -7.57
CA THR A 13 -1.61 2.51 -8.67
C THR A 13 -0.37 1.66 -8.37
N LEU A 14 0.16 1.73 -7.15
CA LEU A 14 1.31 0.90 -6.76
C LEU A 14 1.02 -0.59 -6.77
N GLU A 15 -0.22 -0.99 -6.44
CA GLU A 15 -0.68 -2.37 -6.57
C GLU A 15 -0.74 -2.82 -8.03
N ALA A 16 -1.35 -2.01 -8.91
CA ALA A 16 -1.42 -2.32 -10.33
C ALA A 16 -0.01 -2.47 -10.95
N ILE A 17 0.94 -1.61 -10.56
CA ILE A 17 2.34 -1.71 -11.01
C ILE A 17 2.96 -3.03 -10.56
N ARG A 18 2.78 -3.43 -9.30
CA ARG A 18 3.27 -4.69 -8.74
C ARG A 18 2.75 -5.90 -9.52
N VAL A 19 1.43 -5.96 -9.69
CA VAL A 19 0.76 -7.06 -10.40
C VAL A 19 1.25 -7.14 -11.84
N ARG A 20 1.32 -6.01 -12.54
CA ARG A 20 1.81 -5.96 -13.93
C ARG A 20 3.28 -6.35 -14.05
N ALA A 21 4.13 -5.93 -13.10
CA ALA A 21 5.54 -6.29 -13.11
C ALA A 21 5.74 -7.80 -12.95
N VAL A 22 5.01 -8.43 -12.02
CA VAL A 22 5.06 -9.89 -11.85
C VAL A 22 4.52 -10.61 -13.07
N GLN A 23 3.40 -10.15 -13.64
CA GLN A 23 2.84 -10.75 -14.87
C GLN A 23 3.86 -10.74 -16.01
N ARG A 24 4.53 -9.62 -16.27
CA ARG A 24 5.58 -9.52 -17.32
C ARG A 24 6.72 -10.51 -17.10
N VAL A 25 7.12 -10.75 -15.86
CA VAL A 25 8.14 -11.75 -15.53
C VAL A 25 7.62 -13.17 -15.79
N MET A 26 6.35 -13.45 -15.48
CA MET A 26 5.71 -14.74 -15.81
C MET A 26 5.58 -14.96 -17.31
N ASP A 27 5.40 -13.88 -18.08
CA ASP A 27 5.38 -13.90 -19.54
C ASP A 27 6.79 -14.08 -20.16
N GLY A 28 7.82 -14.25 -19.34
CA GLY A 28 9.19 -14.58 -19.75
C GLY A 28 10.15 -13.41 -19.80
N GLU A 29 9.74 -12.20 -19.41
CA GLU A 29 10.65 -11.06 -19.35
C GLU A 29 11.63 -11.16 -18.16
N SER A 30 12.86 -10.67 -18.37
CA SER A 30 13.84 -10.59 -17.28
C SER A 30 13.38 -9.61 -16.19
N PRO A 31 13.40 -10.00 -14.88
CA PRO A 31 13.04 -9.13 -13.77
C PRO A 31 13.77 -7.79 -13.76
N GLU A 32 15.04 -7.79 -14.18
CA GLU A 32 15.89 -6.60 -14.20
C GLU A 32 15.48 -5.61 -15.28
N VAL A 33 15.03 -6.11 -16.42
CA VAL A 33 14.53 -5.28 -17.52
C VAL A 33 13.20 -4.64 -17.11
N VAL A 34 12.29 -5.43 -16.55
CA VAL A 34 10.97 -4.96 -16.11
C VAL A 34 11.11 -3.86 -15.05
N ILE A 35 11.92 -4.08 -14.01
CA ILE A 35 12.01 -3.12 -12.89
C ILE A 35 12.77 -1.83 -13.27
N LYS A 36 13.75 -1.95 -14.18
CA LYS A 36 14.47 -0.80 -14.74
C LYS A 36 13.53 0.08 -15.57
N ALA A 37 12.65 -0.52 -16.38
CA ALA A 37 11.64 0.21 -17.15
C ALA A 37 10.64 0.95 -16.25
N LEU A 38 10.39 0.43 -15.04
CA LEU A 38 9.53 1.06 -14.03
C LEU A 38 10.26 2.10 -13.17
N GLY A 39 11.56 2.32 -13.37
CA GLY A 39 12.36 3.28 -12.59
C GLY A 39 12.55 2.90 -11.12
N MET A 40 12.40 1.61 -10.77
CA MET A 40 12.49 1.12 -9.39
C MET A 40 13.79 0.35 -9.13
N SER A 41 14.13 0.17 -7.85
CA SER A 41 15.32 -0.58 -7.45
C SER A 41 15.20 -2.07 -7.79
N ARG A 42 16.32 -2.71 -8.16
CA ARG A 42 16.39 -4.16 -8.46
C ARG A 42 15.88 -5.04 -7.32
N ALA A 43 16.10 -4.66 -6.06
CA ALA A 43 15.59 -5.44 -4.91
C ALA A 43 14.06 -5.57 -4.92
N ARG A 44 13.36 -4.55 -5.42
CA ARG A 44 11.90 -4.45 -5.37
C ARG A 44 11.20 -5.56 -6.16
N ILE A 45 11.70 -5.91 -7.34
CA ILE A 45 11.08 -6.97 -8.16
C ILE A 45 11.22 -8.33 -7.49
N TYR A 46 12.35 -8.59 -6.82
CA TYR A 46 12.56 -9.86 -6.12
C TYR A 46 11.69 -9.98 -4.86
N GLU A 47 11.47 -8.88 -4.13
CA GLU A 47 10.47 -8.82 -3.04
C GLU A 47 9.07 -9.20 -3.55
N TRP A 48 8.65 -8.66 -4.70
CA TRP A 48 7.34 -8.96 -5.29
C TRP A 48 7.22 -10.39 -5.79
N LEU A 49 8.28 -10.91 -6.43
CA LEU A 49 8.31 -12.31 -6.86
C LEU A 49 8.29 -13.27 -5.67
N ALA A 50 8.94 -12.92 -4.55
CA ALA A 50 8.86 -13.69 -3.32
C ALA A 50 7.43 -13.69 -2.75
N ALA A 51 6.81 -12.52 -2.61
CA ALA A 51 5.43 -12.40 -2.15
C ALA A 51 4.46 -13.20 -3.05
N TYR A 52 4.65 -13.14 -4.36
CA TYR A 52 3.86 -13.93 -5.31
C TYR A 52 4.03 -15.43 -5.12
N ARG A 53 5.25 -15.92 -4.87
CA ARG A 53 5.47 -17.35 -4.59
C ARG A 53 4.80 -17.82 -3.29
N GLU A 54 4.65 -16.94 -2.32
CA GLU A 54 4.04 -17.26 -1.02
C GLU A 54 2.51 -17.21 -1.04
N GLY A 55 1.90 -16.29 -1.78
CA GLY A 55 0.44 -16.08 -1.73
C GLY A 55 -0.20 -15.60 -3.03
N GLY A 56 0.45 -15.85 -4.17
CA GLY A 56 -0.05 -15.49 -5.50
C GLY A 56 -0.28 -14.00 -5.68
N PHE A 57 -1.24 -13.65 -6.54
CA PHE A 57 -1.59 -12.24 -6.79
C PHE A 57 -2.22 -11.55 -5.58
N ASP A 58 -2.86 -12.28 -4.67
CA ASP A 58 -3.44 -11.69 -3.46
C ASP A 58 -2.37 -11.14 -2.52
N ALA A 59 -1.20 -11.78 -2.45
CA ALA A 59 -0.07 -11.27 -1.69
C ALA A 59 0.51 -9.94 -2.25
N LEU A 60 0.20 -9.60 -3.50
CA LEU A 60 0.62 -8.35 -4.13
C LEU A 60 -0.34 -7.18 -3.86
N LYS A 61 -1.52 -7.42 -3.28
CA LYS A 61 -2.50 -6.37 -3.00
C LYS A 61 -1.99 -5.36 -1.98
N ALA A 62 -2.40 -4.11 -2.10
CA ALA A 62 -2.14 -3.12 -1.07
C ALA A 62 -2.88 -3.51 0.22
N LYS A 63 -2.15 -3.59 1.33
CA LYS A 63 -2.76 -3.76 2.65
C LYS A 63 -3.33 -2.43 3.10
N GLN A 64 -4.51 -2.47 3.72
CA GLN A 64 -5.08 -1.28 4.33
C GLN A 64 -4.13 -0.80 5.43
N ILE A 65 -3.66 0.45 5.30
CA ILE A 65 -2.85 1.07 6.35
C ILE A 65 -3.80 1.48 7.46
N SER A 66 -3.83 0.71 8.55
CA SER A 66 -4.48 1.15 9.77
C SER A 66 -3.69 2.36 10.29
N GLY A 67 -4.30 3.54 10.24
CA GLY A 67 -3.71 4.75 10.80
C GLY A 67 -3.41 4.61 12.29
N ARG A 68 -2.78 5.64 12.88
CA ARG A 68 -2.51 5.66 14.32
C ARG A 68 -3.80 5.36 15.09
N PRO A 69 -3.77 4.48 16.11
CA PRO A 69 -4.92 4.24 16.96
C PRO A 69 -5.51 5.56 17.48
N LYS A 70 -6.84 5.64 17.52
CA LYS A 70 -7.54 6.82 18.05
C LYS A 70 -7.15 7.02 19.52
N LYS A 71 -6.91 8.26 19.93
CA LYS A 71 -6.59 8.58 21.33
C LYS A 71 -7.74 8.31 22.29
N LEU A 72 -8.98 8.48 21.81
CA LEU A 72 -10.19 8.26 22.57
C LEU A 72 -10.82 6.95 22.16
N SER A 73 -11.24 6.18 23.16
CA SER A 73 -12.08 4.99 22.98
C SER A 73 -13.49 5.39 22.54
N GLY A 74 -14.26 4.43 22.03
CA GLY A 74 -15.66 4.67 21.66
C GLY A 74 -16.53 5.11 22.85
N ALA A 75 -16.20 4.69 24.07
CA ALA A 75 -16.89 5.14 25.28
C ALA A 75 -16.58 6.60 25.59
N GLN A 76 -15.31 7.00 25.52
CA GLN A 76 -14.89 8.40 25.75
C GLN A 76 -15.47 9.36 24.70
N ILE A 77 -15.64 8.91 23.46
CA ILE A 77 -16.31 9.71 22.42
C ILE A 77 -17.79 9.93 22.77
N ARG A 78 -18.48 8.94 23.33
CA ARG A 78 -19.88 9.07 23.78
C ARG A 78 -20.03 10.02 24.96
N GLU A 79 -19.11 9.95 25.93
CA GLU A 79 -19.08 10.87 27.06
C GLU A 79 -18.87 12.31 26.58
N LEU A 80 -17.87 12.53 25.71
CA LEU A 80 -17.60 13.83 25.11
C LEU A 80 -18.81 14.38 24.35
N TYR A 81 -19.48 13.54 23.56
CA TYR A 81 -20.69 13.94 22.83
C TYR A 81 -21.81 14.40 23.78
N THR A 82 -22.03 13.66 24.86
CA THR A 82 -23.02 14.01 25.88
C THR A 82 -22.68 15.37 26.48
N TRP A 83 -21.44 15.56 26.95
CA TRP A 83 -21.02 16.84 27.55
C TRP A 83 -21.24 18.03 26.61
N ILE A 84 -20.89 17.89 25.33
CA ILE A 84 -21.07 18.97 24.33
C ILE A 84 -22.55 19.29 24.10
N THR A 85 -23.42 18.27 24.10
CA THR A 85 -24.84 18.42 23.74
C THR A 85 -25.75 18.77 24.92
N THR A 86 -25.38 18.40 26.14
CA THR A 86 -26.15 18.72 27.35
C THR A 86 -25.66 19.97 28.05
N PHE A 87 -24.50 20.52 27.68
CA PHE A 87 -24.03 21.77 28.23
C PHE A 87 -24.94 22.92 27.73
N THR A 88 -25.82 23.35 28.63
CA THR A 88 -26.53 24.62 28.51
C THR A 88 -25.73 25.61 29.39
N PRO A 89 -25.17 26.69 28.82
CA PRO A 89 -24.33 27.63 29.57
C PRO A 89 -25.06 28.31 30.72
#